data_AF-A0A9D6FZJ5-F1
#
_entry.id   AF-A0A9D6FZJ5-F1
#
_cell.length_a   1.000
_cell.length_b   1.000
_cell.length_c   1.000
_cell.angle_alpha   90.00
_cell.angle_beta   90.00
_cell.angle_gamma   90.00
#
_symmetry.space_group_name_H-M   'P 1'
#
loop_
_entity.id
_entity.type
_entity.pdbx_description
1 polymer ?
#
loop_
_entity_poly.entity_id
_entity_poly.type
_entity_poly.pdbx_seq_one_letter_code
_entity_poly.pdbx_strand_id
1 'polypeptide(L)' 'MTSLLPCNPVIREVAPGKISLEFVKPTAMMQILGDAKLAGLAREADAMIERALGNA' A
#
# COMPACT_ATOMS: atom_id res chain seq x y z
N MET A 1 -7.96 16.17 0.99
CA MET A 1 -7.10 15.08 0.47
C MET A 1 -5.99 14.74 1.46
N THR A 2 -6.33 14.35 2.69
CA THR A 2 -5.32 14.02 3.74
C THR A 2 -5.71 12.83 4.62
N SER A 3 -6.95 12.33 4.56
CA SER A 3 -7.44 11.30 5.49
C SER A 3 -6.88 9.91 5.24
N LEU A 4 -6.30 9.66 4.06
CA LEU A 4 -5.81 8.34 3.62
C LEU A 4 -4.27 8.29 3.52
N LEU A 5 -3.57 9.33 3.96
CA LEU A 5 -2.11 9.34 4.05
C LEU A 5 -1.68 9.29 5.52
N PRO A 6 -0.60 8.58 5.85
CA PRO A 6 0.33 7.86 4.95
C PRO A 6 -0.14 6.45 4.55
N CYS A 7 0.57 5.82 3.60
CA CYS A 7 0.37 4.42 3.25
C CYS A 7 0.94 3.54 4.36
N ASN A 8 0.08 3.06 5.26
CA ASN A 8 0.49 2.38 6.49
C ASN A 8 0.84 0.90 6.24
N PRO A 9 2.07 0.44 6.56
CA PRO A 9 2.35 -1.00 6.66
C PRO A 9 1.59 -1.61 7.84
N VAL A 10 1.10 -2.82 7.66
CA VAL A 10 0.60 -3.68 8.73
C VAL A 10 1.61 -4.80 8.95
N ILE A 11 2.18 -4.85 10.15
CA ILE A 11 3.13 -5.88 10.57
C ILE A 11 2.42 -6.76 11.60
N ARG A 12 2.35 -8.07 11.37
CA ARG A 12 1.67 -9.01 12.26
C ARG A 12 2.42 -10.32 12.37
N GLU A 13 2.62 -10.83 13.57
CA GLU A 13 3.03 -12.21 13.77
C GLU A 13 1.83 -13.15 13.53
N VAL A 14 1.95 -14.04 12.55
CA VAL A 14 0.88 -14.99 12.15
C VAL A 14 1.13 -16.42 12.65
N ALA A 15 2.36 -16.70 13.08
CA ALA A 15 2.80 -17.89 13.80
C ALA A 15 4.12 -17.56 14.51
N PRO A 16 4.57 -18.35 15.50
CA PRO A 16 5.83 -18.09 16.21
C PRO A 16 7.01 -17.85 15.25
N GLY A 17 7.56 -16.64 15.26
CA GLY A 17 8.68 -16.24 14.41
C GLY A 17 8.33 -15.98 12.93
N LYS A 18 7.05 -16.06 12.54
CA LYS A 18 6.57 -15.76 11.18
C LYS A 18 5.81 -14.44 11.17
N ILE A 19 6.43 -13.43 10.54
CA ILE A 19 5.85 -12.10 10.38
C ILE A 19 5.20 -11.97 9.00
N SER A 20 3.95 -11.51 8.98
CA SER A 20 3.25 -10.99 7.82
C SER A 20 3.52 -9.48 7.72
N LEU A 21 3.86 -9.03 6.52
CA LEU A 21 3.99 -7.62 6.17
C LEU A 21 3.01 -7.31 5.04
N GLU A 22 2.02 -6.47 5.33
CA GLU A 22 0.91 -6.19 4.43
C GLU A 22 0.81 -4.69 4.16
N PHE A 23 0.44 -4.34 2.93
CA PHE A 23 0.20 -2.96 2.50
C PHE A 23 -1.08 -2.91 1.67
N VAL A 24 -1.84 -1.83 1.83
CA VAL A 24 -2.94 -1.51 0.93
C VAL A 24 -2.36 -0.84 -0.32
N LYS A 25 -2.76 -1.28 -1.52
CA LYS A 25 -2.34 -0.63 -2.76
C LYS A 25 -2.85 0.83 -2.81
N PRO A 26 -1.97 1.84 -2.95
CA PRO A 26 -2.37 3.22 -3.22
C PRO A 26 -3.44 3.37 -4.30
N THR A 27 -3.34 2.62 -5.40
CA THR A 27 -4.36 2.68 -6.47
C THR A 27 -5.75 2.22 -6.00
N ALA A 28 -5.83 1.17 -5.19
CA ALA A 28 -7.08 0.69 -4.62
C ALA A 28 -7.71 1.75 -3.71
N MET A 29 -6.90 2.47 -2.94
CA MET A 29 -7.38 3.59 -2.12
C MET A 29 -7.91 4.76 -2.95
N MET A 30 -7.24 5.10 -4.06
CA MET A 30 -7.70 6.18 -4.95
C MET A 30 -8.99 5.81 -5.70
N GLN A 31 -9.16 4.53 -6.05
CA GLN A 31 -10.42 4.02 -6.61
C GLN A 31 -11.58 4.17 -5.63
N ILE A 32 -11.37 3.86 -4.33
CA ILE A 32 -12.38 4.04 -3.28
C ILE A 32 -12.81 5.51 -3.15
N LEU A 33 -11.89 6.45 -3.34
CA LEU A 33 -12.18 7.88 -3.31
C LEU A 33 -12.84 8.41 -4.59
N GLY A 34 -12.99 7.59 -5.64
CA GLY A 34 -13.56 8.00 -6.92
C GLY A 34 -12.68 8.95 -7.73
N ASP A 35 -11.40 9.09 -7.39
CA ASP A 35 -10.48 10.01 -8.06
C ASP A 35 -9.60 9.26 -9.07
N ALA A 36 -10.14 9.10 -10.29
CA ALA A 36 -9.47 8.41 -11.38
C ALA A 36 -8.20 9.12 -11.87
N LYS A 37 -8.07 10.45 -11.65
CA LYS A 37 -6.86 11.19 -12.02
C LYS A 37 -5.72 10.88 -11.06
N LEU A 38 -6.02 10.74 -9.77
CA LEU A 38 -5.04 10.30 -8.77
C LEU A 38 -4.65 8.83 -8.89
N ALA A 39 -5.53 7.97 -9.43
CA ALA A 39 -5.20 6.57 -9.67
C ALA A 39 -4.01 6.40 -10.63
N GLY A 40 -3.79 7.32 -11.57
CA GLY A 40 -2.61 7.31 -12.44
C GLY A 40 -1.31 7.59 -11.66
N LEU A 41 -1.32 8.59 -10.77
CA LEU A 41 -0.20 8.92 -9.89
C LEU A 41 0.10 7.80 -8.88
N ALA A 42 -0.95 7.15 -8.38
CA ALA A 42 -0.84 6.07 -7.41
C ALA A 42 -0.16 4.80 -7.96
N ARG A 43 -0.12 4.60 -9.29
CA ARG A 43 0.55 3.44 -9.90
C ARG A 43 2.07 3.42 -9.65
N GLU A 44 2.69 4.59 -9.62
CA GLU A 44 4.12 4.70 -9.30
C GLU A 44 4.38 4.28 -7.85
N ALA A 45 3.50 4.71 -6.93
CA ALA A 45 3.57 4.31 -5.53
C ALA A 45 3.34 2.81 -5.33
N ASP A 46 2.41 2.19 -6.07
CA ASP A 46 2.24 0.73 -6.07
C ASP A 46 3.54 0.01 -6.45
N ALA A 47 4.20 0.44 -7.54
CA ALA A 47 5.45 -0.17 -8.01
C ALA A 47 6.61 -0.03 -7.00
N MET A 48 6.68 1.12 -6.30
CA MET A 48 7.66 1.32 -5.23
C MET A 48 7.44 0.38 -4.04
N ILE A 49 6.18 0.18 -3.63
CA ILE A 49 5.82 -0.74 -2.54
C ILE A 49 6.12 -2.18 -2.93
N GLU A 50 5.75 -2.60 -4.15
CA GLU A 50 6.04 -3.94 -4.67
C GLU A 50 7.56 -4.21 -4.71
N ARG A 51 8.35 -3.22 -5.15
CA ARG A 51 9.81 -3.30 -5.10
C ARG A 51 10.33 -3.42 -3.66
N ALA A 52 9.79 -2.66 -2.72
CA ALA A 52 10.22 -2.73 -1.32
C ALA A 52 9.91 -4.12 -0.72
N LEU A 53 8.73 -4.67 -1.00
CA LEU A 53 8.32 -6.01 -0.58
C LEU A 53 9.19 -7.11 -1.20
N GLY A 54 9.64 -6.96 -2.45
CA GLY A 54 10.54 -7.91 -3.10
C GLY A 54 11.98 -7.90 -2.56
N ASN A 55 12.35 -6.92 -1.73
CA ASN A 55 13.66 -6.82 -1.08
C ASN A 55 13.63 -7.17 0.42
N ALA A 56 12.47 -7.61 0.94
CA ALA A 56 12.26 -7.95 2.33
C ALA A 56 12.53 -9.43 2.64
#